data_AF-A0A7W8MHQ3-F1
#
_entry.id   AF-A0A7W8MHQ3-F1
#
_cell.length_a   1.000
_cell.length_b   1.000
_cell.length_c   1.000
_cell.angle_alpha   90.00
_cell.angle_beta   90.00
_cell.angle_gamma   90.00
#
_symmetry.space_group_name_H-M   'P 1'
#
loop_
_entity.id
_entity.type
_entity.pdbx_description
1 polymer ?
#
loop_
_entity_poly.entity_id
_entity_poly.type
_entity_poly.pdbx_seq_one_letter_code
_entity_poly.pdbx_strand_id
1 'polypeptide(L)'
;MARRTIGDIEKIWTDVEGMKKLSDKVIGIGPFGIGLDGLLTWVPVVGTVYSVGGAGWLLVQAAKVKASPGTFARMIAYLGLDSVTTMVGEIPFLDFVPSIADVLFRGHLMAATALQKDIQTTHWVEASERDARASGEHVSHVAEMRRRGGLRRVVYLHD
;
A
#
# COMPACT_ATOMS: atom_id res chain seq x y z
N MET A 1 20.51 11.29 10.94
CA MET A 1 19.54 10.36 10.34
C MET A 1 20.14 9.80 9.06
N ALA A 2 19.98 8.52 8.77
CA ALA A 2 20.43 7.96 7.49
C ALA A 2 19.64 8.61 6.35
N ARG A 3 20.33 9.04 5.29
CA ARG A 3 19.69 9.57 4.07
C ARG A 3 19.03 8.41 3.34
N ARG A 4 17.76 8.60 2.96
CA ARG A 4 17.00 7.58 2.20
C ARG A 4 17.50 7.54 0.77
N THR A 5 17.54 6.34 0.21
CA THR A 5 18.01 6.06 -1.15
C THR A 5 16.88 5.49 -2.01
N ILE A 6 17.10 5.46 -3.32
CA ILE A 6 16.22 4.78 -4.28
C ILE A 6 16.12 3.28 -3.93
N GLY A 7 17.19 2.67 -3.42
CA GLY A 7 17.17 1.29 -2.94
C GLY A 7 16.15 1.04 -1.82
N ASP A 8 15.90 2.03 -0.94
CA ASP A 8 14.84 1.93 0.07
C ASP A 8 13.44 1.91 -0.56
N ILE A 9 13.25 2.66 -1.66
CA ILE A 9 12.00 2.69 -2.41
C ILE A 9 11.77 1.37 -3.15
N GLU A 10 12.82 0.81 -3.76
CA GLU A 10 12.77 -0.50 -4.43
C GLU A 10 12.45 -1.62 -3.44
N LYS A 11 13.02 -1.57 -2.24
CA LYS A 11 12.69 -2.49 -1.16
C LYS A 11 11.21 -2.39 -0.78
N ILE A 12 10.70 -1.17 -0.58
CA ILE A 12 9.27 -0.97 -0.28
C ILE A 12 8.39 -1.49 -1.42
N TRP A 13 8.76 -1.25 -2.68
CA TRP A 13 8.04 -1.77 -3.84
C TRP A 13 7.99 -3.30 -3.84
N THR A 14 9.12 -3.94 -3.54
CA THR A 14 9.26 -5.41 -3.48
C THR A 14 8.43 -6.00 -2.34
N ASP A 15 8.47 -5.38 -1.16
CA ASP A 15 7.66 -5.79 -0.01
C ASP A 15 6.16 -5.70 -0.35
N VAL A 16 5.75 -4.61 -1.00
CA VAL A 16 4.36 -4.39 -1.44
C VAL A 16 3.95 -5.37 -2.54
N GLU A 17 4.84 -5.74 -3.45
CA GLU A 17 4.59 -6.80 -4.47
C GLU A 17 4.36 -8.16 -3.79
N GLY A 18 5.10 -8.45 -2.72
CA GLY A 18 4.88 -9.65 -1.91
C GLY A 18 3.46 -9.70 -1.33
N MET A 19 3.01 -8.61 -0.71
CA MET A 19 1.65 -8.49 -0.16
C MET A 19 0.56 -8.62 -1.23
N LYS A 20 0.78 -8.00 -2.40
CA LYS A 20 -0.11 -8.08 -3.55
C LYS A 20 -0.26 -9.51 -4.05
N LYS A 21 0.86 -10.23 -4.27
CA LYS A 21 0.86 -11.63 -4.69
C LYS A 21 0.21 -12.55 -3.67
N LEU A 22 0.43 -12.29 -2.39
CA LEU A 22 -0.23 -13.03 -1.32
C LEU A 22 -1.75 -12.85 -1.38
N SER A 23 -2.21 -11.59 -1.47
CA SER A 23 -3.63 -11.26 -1.55
C SER A 23 -4.28 -11.85 -2.80
N ASP A 24 -3.60 -11.77 -3.95
CA ASP A 24 -4.06 -12.34 -5.23
C ASP A 24 -4.18 -13.87 -5.18
N LYS A 25 -3.19 -14.55 -4.59
CA LYS A 25 -3.23 -16.00 -4.40
C LYS A 25 -4.36 -16.43 -3.46
N VAL A 26 -4.64 -15.67 -2.41
CA VAL A 26 -5.75 -15.96 -1.49
C VAL A 26 -7.10 -15.80 -2.19
N ILE A 27 -7.29 -14.75 -3.00
CA ILE A 27 -8.52 -14.55 -3.78
C ILE A 27 -8.69 -15.64 -4.86
N GLY A 28 -7.61 -16.02 -5.53
CA GLY A 28 -7.63 -17.00 -6.63
C GLY A 28 -7.95 -18.44 -6.22
N ILE A 29 -7.84 -18.78 -4.93
CA ILE A 29 -8.10 -20.14 -4.43
C ILE A 29 -9.59 -20.37 -4.11
N GLY A 30 -10.39 -19.32 -3.92
CA GLY A 30 -11.84 -19.42 -3.74
C GLY A 30 -12.30 -20.23 -2.52
N PRO A 31 -13.62 -20.24 -2.20
CA PRO A 31 -14.15 -20.67 -0.90
C PRO A 31 -14.11 -22.18 -0.62
N PHE A 32 -13.56 -23.02 -1.51
CA PHE A 32 -13.45 -24.48 -1.33
C PHE A 32 -12.14 -25.09 -1.86
N GLY A 33 -11.02 -24.37 -1.80
CA GLY A 33 -9.70 -24.88 -2.17
C GLY A 33 -8.78 -25.05 -0.97
N ILE A 34 -8.77 -26.24 -0.36
CA ILE A 34 -7.94 -26.60 0.80
C ILE A 34 -6.46 -26.23 0.56
N GLY A 35 -6.00 -25.29 1.39
CA GLY A 35 -4.60 -24.88 1.53
C GLY A 35 -4.41 -23.98 2.76
N LEU A 36 -5.28 -24.15 3.77
CA LEU A 36 -5.27 -23.50 5.08
C LEU A 36 -6.22 -24.24 6.07
N ASP A 37 -6.44 -25.56 5.94
CA ASP A 37 -7.33 -26.33 6.83
C ASP A 37 -6.87 -26.31 8.31
N GLY A 38 -5.67 -25.78 8.59
CA GLY A 38 -5.09 -25.66 9.93
C GLY A 38 -4.88 -24.23 10.47
N LEU A 39 -5.15 -23.15 9.71
CA LEU A 39 -5.03 -21.77 10.24
C LEU A 39 -6.39 -21.06 10.36
N LEU A 40 -7.43 -21.54 9.66
CA LEU A 40 -8.80 -21.01 9.74
C LEU A 40 -9.56 -21.42 11.02
N THR A 41 -9.06 -22.37 11.81
CA THR A 41 -9.70 -22.82 13.06
C THR A 41 -9.25 -22.08 14.31
N TRP A 42 -8.17 -21.27 14.25
CA TRP A 42 -7.67 -20.53 15.40
C TRP A 42 -8.16 -19.08 15.36
N VAL A 43 -9.31 -18.84 15.97
CA VAL A 43 -9.77 -17.56 16.55
C VAL A 43 -10.06 -16.41 15.55
N PRO A 44 -11.35 -16.00 15.40
CA PRO A 44 -11.79 -14.86 14.56
C PRO A 44 -10.98 -13.56 14.74
N VAL A 45 -10.46 -13.33 15.95
CA VAL A 45 -9.63 -12.16 16.28
C VAL A 45 -8.32 -12.12 15.49
N VAL A 46 -7.71 -13.26 15.14
CA VAL A 46 -6.41 -13.31 14.44
C VAL A 46 -6.54 -12.85 12.99
N GLY A 47 -7.65 -13.19 12.32
CA GLY A 47 -7.93 -12.72 10.95
C GLY A 47 -8.15 -11.20 10.89
N THR A 48 -8.87 -10.64 11.86
CA THR A 48 -9.05 -9.18 11.98
C THR A 48 -7.77 -8.46 12.34
N VAL A 49 -6.96 -9.00 13.27
CA VAL A 49 -5.63 -8.45 13.62
C VAL A 49 -4.69 -8.47 12.43
N TYR A 50 -4.69 -9.54 11.63
CA TYR A 50 -3.89 -9.63 10.41
C TYR A 50 -4.35 -8.61 9.35
N SER A 51 -5.66 -8.43 9.18
CA SER A 51 -6.22 -7.47 8.21
C SER A 51 -5.96 -6.02 8.62
N VAL A 52 -6.18 -5.66 9.88
CA VAL A 52 -5.88 -4.33 10.41
C VAL A 52 -4.37 -4.08 10.41
N GLY A 53 -3.57 -5.10 10.72
CA GLY A 53 -2.11 -5.06 10.65
C GLY A 53 -1.60 -4.86 9.23
N GLY A 54 -2.16 -5.58 8.25
CA GLY A 54 -1.83 -5.45 6.83
C GLY A 54 -2.20 -4.08 6.27
N ALA A 55 -3.39 -3.57 6.61
CA ALA A 55 -3.85 -2.24 6.22
C ALA A 55 -2.96 -1.15 6.83
N GLY A 56 -2.71 -1.23 8.14
CA GLY A 56 -1.82 -0.32 8.85
C GLY A 56 -0.40 -0.34 8.29
N TRP A 57 0.13 -1.53 8.00
CA TRP A 57 1.45 -1.68 7.39
C TRP A 57 1.49 -1.06 5.99
N LEU A 58 0.50 -1.29 5.13
CA LEU A 58 0.43 -0.65 3.80
C LEU A 58 0.39 0.87 3.88
N LEU A 59 -0.36 1.43 4.83
CA LEU A 59 -0.41 2.89 5.05
C LEU A 59 0.91 3.45 5.58
N VAL A 60 1.60 2.72 6.47
CA VAL A 60 2.95 3.08 6.91
C VAL A 60 3.94 3.06 5.74
N GLN A 61 3.87 2.06 4.87
CA GLN A 61 4.71 2.01 3.67
C GLN A 61 4.40 3.17 2.72
N ALA A 62 3.11 3.50 2.52
CA ALA A 62 2.68 4.66 1.72
C ALA A 62 3.21 5.98 2.29
N ALA A 63 3.19 6.15 3.61
CA ALA A 63 3.77 7.31 4.29
C ALA A 63 5.29 7.37 4.11
N LYS A 64 5.99 6.23 4.24
CA LYS A 64 7.45 6.15 4.05
C LYS A 64 7.89 6.54 2.64
N VAL A 65 7.14 6.16 1.61
CA VAL A 65 7.44 6.56 0.23
C VAL A 65 6.84 7.92 -0.15
N LYS A 66 6.22 8.66 0.78
CA LYS A 66 5.54 9.93 0.46
C LYS A 66 4.57 9.75 -0.72
N ALA A 67 3.69 8.74 -0.63
CA ALA A 67 2.67 8.48 -1.63
C ALA A 67 1.85 9.75 -1.93
N SER A 68 1.37 9.92 -3.16
CA SER A 68 0.56 11.11 -3.47
C SER A 68 -0.70 11.15 -2.59
N PRO A 69 -1.20 12.34 -2.23
CA PRO A 69 -2.43 12.45 -1.44
C PRO A 69 -3.61 11.68 -2.04
N GLY A 70 -3.73 11.70 -3.38
CA GLY A 70 -4.76 10.95 -4.10
C GLY A 70 -4.59 9.43 -4.01
N THR A 71 -3.35 8.92 -4.09
CA THR A 71 -3.08 7.49 -3.88
C THR A 71 -3.35 7.08 -2.44
N PHE A 72 -2.89 7.89 -1.47
CA PHE A 72 -3.09 7.61 -0.05
C PHE A 72 -4.59 7.57 0.31
N ALA A 73 -5.37 8.55 -0.14
CA ALA A 73 -6.83 8.56 0.04
C ALA A 73 -7.50 7.34 -0.62
N ARG A 74 -7.06 6.97 -1.82
CA ARG A 74 -7.55 5.77 -2.52
C ARG A 74 -7.22 4.49 -1.76
N MET A 75 -6.02 4.38 -1.19
CA MET A 75 -5.65 3.24 -0.35
C MET A 75 -6.54 3.17 0.88
N ILE A 76 -6.77 4.29 1.58
CA ILE A 76 -7.69 4.34 2.73
C ILE A 76 -9.09 3.86 2.32
N ALA A 77 -9.60 4.33 1.18
CA ALA A 77 -10.91 3.93 0.67
C ALA A 77 -10.95 2.44 0.33
N TYR A 78 -9.92 1.88 -0.31
CA TYR A 78 -9.83 0.45 -0.63
C TYR A 78 -9.67 -0.43 0.60
N LEU A 79 -8.95 0.05 1.60
CA LEU A 79 -8.78 -0.64 2.88
C LEU A 79 -10.02 -0.46 3.78
N GLY A 80 -11.00 0.35 3.36
CA GLY A 80 -12.29 0.46 4.02
C GLY A 80 -12.17 0.81 5.50
N LEU A 81 -11.30 1.75 5.87
CA LEU A 81 -11.16 2.14 7.28
C LEU A 81 -12.47 2.67 7.89
N ASP A 82 -13.44 3.09 7.07
CA ASP A 82 -14.80 3.47 7.49
C ASP A 82 -15.67 2.25 7.90
N SER A 83 -15.24 1.04 7.58
CA SER A 83 -15.89 -0.23 7.96
C SER A 83 -15.41 -0.72 9.34
N VAL A 84 -14.24 -0.26 9.82
CA VAL A 84 -13.67 -0.69 11.10
C VAL A 84 -14.44 -0.06 12.27
N THR A 85 -14.88 1.20 12.15
CA THR A 85 -15.80 1.83 13.12
C THR A 85 -17.14 1.12 13.21
N THR A 86 -17.60 0.50 12.11
CA THR A 86 -18.85 -0.27 12.06
C THR A 86 -18.66 -1.74 12.48
N MET A 87 -17.43 -2.26 12.54
CA MET A 87 -17.12 -3.64 12.98
C MET A 87 -16.78 -3.75 14.46
N VAL A 88 -16.32 -2.68 15.11
CA VAL A 88 -15.95 -2.72 16.55
C VAL A 88 -17.18 -2.59 17.46
N GLY A 89 -18.32 -2.13 16.93
CA GLY A 89 -19.60 -2.05 17.65
C GLY A 89 -20.68 -2.91 17.01
N GLU A 90 -21.03 -4.01 17.69
CA GLU A 90 -22.36 -4.63 17.66
C GLU A 90 -22.84 -5.32 16.36
N ILE A 91 -22.35 -6.51 15.97
CA ILE A 91 -23.24 -7.58 15.42
C ILE A 91 -22.64 -8.97 15.74
N PRO A 92 -23.19 -9.75 16.70
CA PRO A 92 -22.66 -11.08 17.12
C PRO A 92 -22.89 -12.23 16.13
N PHE A 93 -23.31 -11.96 14.89
CA PHE A 93 -23.77 -12.97 13.93
C PHE A 93 -23.18 -12.83 12.53
N LEU A 94 -22.21 -11.91 12.31
CA LEU A 94 -21.48 -11.78 11.05
C LEU A 94 -20.30 -12.77 10.91
N ASP A 95 -20.08 -13.61 11.92
CA ASP A 95 -19.00 -14.60 12.01
C ASP A 95 -19.04 -15.70 10.92
N PHE A 96 -20.07 -15.72 10.06
CA PHE A 96 -20.29 -16.74 9.02
C PHE A 96 -20.19 -16.20 7.59
N VAL A 97 -19.51 -15.08 7.35
CA VAL A 97 -19.49 -14.47 6.02
C VAL A 97 -18.12 -14.63 5.34
N PRO A 98 -17.94 -15.67 4.51
CA PRO A 98 -16.80 -15.80 3.59
C PRO A 98 -16.52 -14.52 2.78
N SER A 99 -17.55 -13.72 2.48
CA SER A 99 -17.40 -12.52 1.65
C SER A 99 -16.69 -11.35 2.34
N ILE A 100 -16.59 -11.29 3.67
CA ILE A 100 -15.84 -10.21 4.34
C ILE A 100 -14.34 -10.42 4.15
N ALA A 101 -13.86 -11.66 4.31
CA ALA A 101 -12.46 -11.99 4.07
C ALA A 101 -12.07 -11.66 2.62
N ASP A 102 -12.89 -12.06 1.64
CA ASP A 102 -12.66 -11.75 0.23
C ASP A 102 -12.60 -10.24 -0.05
N VAL A 103 -13.50 -9.45 0.57
CA VAL A 103 -13.50 -7.99 0.45
C VAL A 103 -12.24 -7.38 1.06
N LEU A 104 -11.78 -7.88 2.21
CA LEU A 104 -10.56 -7.41 2.86
C LEU A 104 -9.31 -7.73 2.02
N PHE A 105 -9.14 -8.97 1.56
CA PHE A 105 -8.00 -9.34 0.71
C PHE A 105 -8.01 -8.57 -0.61
N ARG A 106 -9.19 -8.36 -1.21
CA ARG A 106 -9.33 -7.53 -2.41
C ARG A 106 -8.98 -6.07 -2.15
N GLY A 107 -9.38 -5.51 -1.00
CA GLY A 107 -9.01 -4.16 -0.58
C GLY A 107 -7.49 -4.00 -0.44
N HIS A 108 -6.81 -4.97 0.18
CA HIS A 108 -5.35 -5.00 0.30
C HIS A 108 -4.67 -5.09 -1.07
N LEU A 109 -5.15 -5.98 -1.94
CA LEU A 109 -4.66 -6.13 -3.31
C LEU A 109 -4.75 -4.80 -4.09
N MET A 110 -5.91 -4.14 -4.02
CA MET A 110 -6.14 -2.87 -4.70
C MET A 110 -5.30 -1.74 -4.12
N ALA A 111 -5.16 -1.67 -2.80
CA ALA A 111 -4.32 -0.67 -2.13
C ALA A 111 -2.83 -0.86 -2.46
N ALA A 112 -2.32 -2.10 -2.41
CA ALA A 112 -0.97 -2.45 -2.80
C ALA A 112 -0.71 -2.09 -4.28
N THR A 113 -1.64 -2.41 -5.17
CA THR A 113 -1.55 -2.07 -6.60
C THR A 113 -1.53 -0.56 -6.82
N ALA A 114 -2.37 0.20 -6.11
CA ALA A 114 -2.38 1.65 -6.18
C ALA A 114 -1.04 2.25 -5.73
N LEU A 115 -0.49 1.76 -4.62
CA LEU A 115 0.80 2.19 -4.10
C LEU A 115 1.94 1.88 -5.08
N GLN A 116 1.98 0.68 -5.65
CA GLN A 116 3.00 0.32 -6.63
C GLN A 116 2.95 1.20 -7.87
N LYS A 117 1.76 1.45 -8.41
CA LYS A 117 1.59 2.32 -9.57
C LYS A 117 2.03 3.75 -9.26
N ASP A 118 1.75 4.22 -8.05
CA ASP A 118 2.21 5.53 -7.57
C ASP A 118 3.74 5.60 -7.49
N ILE A 119 4.38 4.55 -6.97
CA ILE A 119 5.85 4.44 -6.93
C ILE A 119 6.46 4.42 -8.33
N GLN A 120 5.90 3.61 -9.24
CA GLN A 120 6.37 3.47 -10.62
C GLN A 120 6.19 4.75 -11.46
N THR A 121 5.19 5.57 -11.12
CA THR A 121 4.92 6.82 -11.82
C THR A 121 5.57 8.03 -11.13
N THR A 122 6.49 7.81 -10.20
CA THR A 122 7.20 8.87 -9.48
C THR A 122 8.66 8.94 -9.93
N HIS A 123 9.13 10.15 -10.22
CA HIS A 123 10.54 10.44 -10.40
C HIS A 123 11.19 10.64 -9.01
N TRP A 124 12.02 9.70 -8.60
CA TRP A 124 12.72 9.76 -7.32
C TRP A 124 14.06 10.47 -7.47
N VAL A 125 14.36 11.39 -6.56
CA VAL A 125 15.61 12.15 -6.54
C VAL A 125 16.25 12.03 -5.15
N GLU A 126 17.48 11.53 -5.10
CA GLU A 126 18.32 11.44 -3.89
C GLU A 126 18.94 12.79 -3.55
N ALA A 127 18.09 13.80 -3.35
CA ALA A 127 18.48 15.14 -2.96
C ALA A 127 17.46 15.74 -1.99
N SER A 128 17.77 16.92 -1.45
CA SER A 128 16.80 17.77 -0.77
C SER A 128 16.10 18.64 -1.81
N GLU A 129 14.78 18.74 -1.71
CA GLU A 129 13.95 19.65 -2.51
C GLU A 129 14.37 21.10 -2.29
N ARG A 130 14.73 21.46 -1.05
CA ARG A 130 15.15 22.82 -0.72
C ARG A 130 16.43 23.19 -1.46
N ASP A 131 17.42 22.31 -1.43
CA ASP A 131 18.70 22.52 -2.13
C ASP A 131 18.49 22.55 -3.65
N ALA A 132 17.70 21.61 -4.19
CA ALA A 132 17.40 21.55 -5.61
C ALA A 132 16.62 22.79 -6.12
N ARG A 133 15.77 23.38 -5.28
CA ARG A 133 15.07 24.63 -5.59
C ARG A 133 16.03 25.84 -5.53
N ALA A 134 16.92 25.87 -4.55
CA ALA A 134 17.91 26.93 -4.41
C ALA A 134 18.96 26.93 -5.54
N SER A 135 19.37 25.74 -6.00
CA SER A 135 20.32 25.57 -7.11
C SER A 135 19.69 25.70 -8.51
N GLY A 136 18.36 25.65 -8.60
CA GLY A 136 17.62 25.62 -9.87
C GLY A 136 17.51 24.22 -10.51
N GLU A 137 18.15 23.19 -9.92
CA GLU A 137 18.08 21.80 -10.39
C GLU A 137 16.66 21.23 -10.40
N HIS A 138 15.76 21.76 -9.56
CA HIS A 138 14.34 21.39 -9.57
C HIS A 138 13.72 21.50 -10.96
N VAL A 139 14.05 22.55 -11.71
CA VAL A 139 13.52 22.75 -13.08
C VAL A 139 14.03 21.65 -14.01
N SER A 140 15.30 21.27 -13.86
CA SER A 140 15.92 20.17 -14.62
C SER A 140 15.24 18.83 -14.33
N HIS A 141 14.97 18.51 -13.06
CA HIS A 141 14.26 17.29 -12.66
C HIS A 141 12.82 17.25 -13.17
N VAL A 142 12.10 18.38 -13.16
CA VAL A 142 10.76 18.46 -13.73
C VAL A 142 10.80 18.30 -15.25
N ALA A 143 11.77 18.92 -15.93
CA ALA A 143 11.97 18.75 -17.36
C ALA A 143 12.31 17.29 -17.71
N GLU A 144 13.15 16.65 -16.90
CA GLU A 144 13.49 15.24 -17.06
C GLU A 144 12.29 14.32 -16.87
N MET A 145 11.50 14.54 -15.82
CA MET A 145 10.25 13.83 -15.57
C MET A 145 9.32 13.90 -16.79
N ARG A 146 9.18 15.10 -17.38
CA ARG A 146 8.37 15.32 -18.59
C ARG A 146 8.96 14.62 -19.82
N ARG A 147 10.29 14.65 -20.00
CA ARG A 147 10.98 14.00 -21.13
C ARG A 147 10.86 12.48 -21.10
N ARG A 148 11.01 11.86 -19.93
CA ARG A 148 10.95 10.39 -19.78
C ARG A 148 9.56 9.83 -20.10
N GLY A 149 8.51 10.64 -19.93
CA GLY A 149 7.12 10.19 -20.12
C GLY A 149 6.68 9.20 -19.05
N GLY A 150 5.37 9.10 -18.80
CA GLY A 150 4.81 8.15 -17.81
C GLY A 150 5.03 8.51 -16.33
N LEU A 151 5.95 9.43 -16.01
CA LEU A 151 6.15 9.97 -14.68
C LEU A 151 5.21 11.15 -14.42
N ARG A 152 4.65 11.22 -13.22
CA ARG A 152 3.58 12.15 -12.82
C ARG A 152 4.01 13.18 -11.80
N ARG A 153 5.03 12.87 -10.99
CA ARG A 153 5.56 13.78 -9.97
C ARG A 153 7.05 13.55 -9.72
N VAL A 154 7.70 14.52 -9.09
CA VAL A 154 9.07 14.43 -8.56
C VAL A 154 8.99 14.34 -7.04
N VAL A 155 9.74 13.43 -6.42
CA VAL A 155 9.85 13.30 -4.96
C VAL A 155 11.30 13.27 -4.54
N TYR A 156 11.61 14.12 -3.57
CA TYR A 156 12.93 14.25 -2.95
C TYR A 156 13.02 13.42 -1.68
N LEU A 157 14.10 12.66 -1.55
CA LEU A 157 14.26 11.64 -0.52
C LEU A 157 14.92 12.15 0.77
N HIS A 158 15.56 13.33 0.75
CA HIS A 158 16.31 13.84 1.91
C HIS A 158 15.54 14.85 2.79
N ASP A 159 14.30 15.19 2.43
CA ASP A 159 13.42 16.07 3.21
C ASP A 159 12.48 15.33 4.17
#